data_AF-A0A2U9B7W5-F1
#
_entry.id   AF-A0A2U9B7W5-F1
#
_cell.length_a   1.000
_cell.length_b   1.000
_cell.length_c   1.000
_cell.angle_alpha   90.00
_cell.angle_beta   90.00
_cell.angle_gamma   90.00
#
_symmetry.space_group_name_H-M   'P 1'
#
loop_
_entity.id
_entity.type
_entity.pdbx_description
1 polymer ?
#
loop_
_entity_poly.entity_id
_entity_poly.type
_entity_poly.pdbx_seq_one_letter_code
_entity_poly.pdbx_strand_id
1 'polypeptide(L)'
;MLRLSSHPPCVRAAAILHFRSSRVSEAEVTRRNNMYRFAKAAVNVTGQAVRQVRHGSNVRQDFHSKYGNGLMIGGALFSTAVWAYVVTQTGITWNLSPVGKVMPKPWREAEEE
;
A
#
# COMPACT_ATOMS: atom_id res chain seq x y z
N MET A 1 -18.55 -58.93 -18.74
CA MET A 1 -17.29 -59.31 -18.06
C MET A 1 -16.34 -58.11 -18.12
N LEU A 2 -16.38 -57.23 -17.12
CA LEU A 2 -15.61 -55.98 -17.08
C LEU A 2 -14.17 -56.30 -16.61
N ARG A 3 -13.20 -56.29 -17.53
CA ARG A 3 -11.78 -56.47 -17.20
C ARG A 3 -11.18 -55.11 -16.83
N LEU A 4 -11.25 -54.77 -15.55
CA LEU A 4 -10.59 -53.60 -14.96
C LEU A 4 -9.07 -53.76 -15.14
N SER A 5 -8.48 -53.01 -16.08
CA SER A 5 -7.04 -52.99 -16.35
C SER A 5 -6.31 -52.33 -15.17
N SER A 6 -5.82 -53.17 -14.25
CA SER A 6 -5.01 -52.80 -13.09
C SER A 6 -3.60 -52.41 -13.53
N HIS A 7 -3.38 -51.11 -13.79
CA HIS A 7 -2.02 -50.57 -13.92
C HIS A 7 -1.32 -50.58 -12.56
N PRO A 8 -0.02 -50.90 -12.48
CA PRO A 8 0.71 -50.91 -11.22
C PRO A 8 0.70 -49.52 -10.57
N PRO A 9 0.51 -49.43 -9.24
CA PRO A 9 0.36 -48.15 -8.52
C PRO A 9 1.54 -47.20 -8.76
N CYS A 10 2.73 -47.74 -9.02
CA CYS A 10 3.95 -47.01 -9.31
C CYS A 10 3.86 -46.15 -10.60
N VAL A 11 3.23 -46.67 -11.65
CA VAL A 11 3.13 -45.96 -12.95
C VAL A 11 2.13 -44.80 -12.86
N ARG A 12 1.06 -44.98 -12.10
CA ARG A 12 0.03 -43.94 -11.90
C ARG A 12 0.55 -42.79 -11.03
N ALA A 13 1.33 -43.09 -10.00
CA ALA A 13 1.98 -42.08 -9.16
C ALA A 13 3.02 -41.26 -9.95
N ALA A 14 3.84 -41.91 -10.80
CA ALA A 14 4.81 -41.23 -11.64
C ALA A 14 4.13 -40.27 -12.64
N ALA A 15 3.06 -40.71 -13.32
CA ALA A 15 2.32 -39.88 -14.25
C ALA A 15 1.71 -38.62 -13.59
N ILE A 16 1.19 -38.76 -12.36
CA ILE A 16 0.63 -37.63 -11.60
C ILE A 16 1.72 -36.63 -11.21
N LEU A 17 2.90 -37.10 -10.77
CA LEU A 17 4.03 -36.23 -10.41
C LEU A 17 4.59 -35.48 -11.63
N HIS A 18 4.74 -36.16 -12.77
CA HIS A 18 5.17 -35.51 -14.02
C HIS A 18 4.16 -34.47 -14.47
N PHE A 19 2.87 -34.78 -14.47
CA PHE A 19 1.82 -33.82 -14.84
C PHE A 19 1.79 -32.61 -13.90
N ARG A 20 1.93 -32.83 -12.59
CA ARG A 20 1.99 -31.74 -11.60
C ARG A 20 3.24 -30.87 -11.79
N SER A 21 4.40 -31.49 -12.04
CA SER A 21 5.66 -30.78 -12.30
C SER A 21 5.57 -29.90 -13.55
N SER A 22 5.03 -30.43 -14.65
CA SER A 22 4.81 -29.66 -15.88
C SER A 22 3.86 -28.48 -15.66
N ARG A 23 2.77 -28.65 -14.91
CA ARG A 23 1.83 -27.55 -14.60
C ARG A 23 2.44 -26.47 -13.70
N VAL A 24 3.30 -26.86 -12.76
CA VAL A 24 4.05 -25.92 -11.91
C VAL A 24 5.05 -25.11 -12.76
N SER A 25 5.79 -25.76 -13.66
CA SER A 25 6.72 -25.08 -14.57
C SER A 25 6.01 -24.06 -15.47
N GLU A 26 4.90 -24.43 -16.11
CA GLU A 26 4.09 -23.53 -16.95
C GLU A 26 3.53 -22.33 -16.17
N ALA A 27 3.08 -22.56 -14.92
CA ALA A 27 2.59 -21.51 -14.05
C ALA A 27 3.71 -20.54 -13.63
N GLU A 28 4.92 -21.06 -13.37
CA GLU A 28 6.09 -20.25 -13.05
C GLU A 28 6.58 -19.43 -14.26
N VAL A 29 6.60 -20.02 -15.45
CA VAL A 29 6.93 -19.32 -16.71
C VAL A 29 5.93 -18.20 -16.99
N THR A 30 4.63 -18.49 -16.85
CA THR A 30 3.57 -17.49 -17.01
C THR A 30 3.70 -16.36 -15.98
N ARG A 31 3.99 -16.70 -14.71
CA ARG A 31 4.24 -15.70 -13.65
C ARG A 31 5.45 -14.82 -13.97
N ARG A 32 6.57 -15.40 -14.44
CA ARG A 32 7.77 -14.64 -14.83
C ARG A 32 7.51 -13.71 -16.01
N ASN A 33 6.82 -14.20 -17.04
CA ASN A 33 6.49 -13.41 -18.23
C ASN A 33 5.56 -12.24 -17.89
N ASN A 34 4.56 -12.46 -17.04
CA ASN A 34 3.68 -11.39 -16.56
C ASN A 34 4.46 -10.36 -15.74
N MET A 35 5.29 -10.79 -14.79
CA MET A 35 6.10 -9.91 -13.96
C MET A 35 7.08 -9.06 -14.79
N TYR A 36 7.74 -9.66 -15.80
CA TYR A 36 8.61 -8.94 -16.72
C TYR A 36 7.87 -7.88 -17.53
N ARG A 37 6.65 -8.17 -18.00
CA ARG A 37 5.81 -7.21 -18.73
C ARG A 37 5.40 -6.03 -17.85
N PHE A 38 5.02 -6.28 -16.60
CA PHE A 38 4.68 -5.22 -15.66
C PHE A 38 5.89 -4.36 -15.29
N ALA A 39 7.04 -4.99 -15.03
CA ALA A 39 8.28 -4.26 -14.76
C ALA A 39 8.67 -3.36 -15.96
N LYS A 40 8.57 -3.89 -17.18
CA LYS A 40 8.86 -3.13 -18.40
C LYS A 40 7.87 -1.97 -18.61
N ALA A 41 6.58 -2.19 -18.35
CA ALA A 41 5.57 -1.14 -18.42
C ALA A 41 5.83 -0.03 -17.38
N ALA A 42 6.12 -0.39 -16.14
CA ALA A 42 6.43 0.56 -15.07
C ALA A 42 7.68 1.40 -15.39
N VAL A 43 8.74 0.76 -15.92
CA VAL A 43 9.97 1.47 -16.35
C VAL A 43 9.71 2.39 -17.54
N ASN A 44 8.89 1.97 -18.51
CA ASN A 44 8.54 2.82 -19.65
C ASN A 44 7.69 4.03 -19.23
N VAL A 45 6.71 3.85 -18.34
CA VAL A 45 5.87 4.95 -17.82
C VAL A 45 6.70 5.94 -17.02
N THR A 46 7.55 5.45 -16.12
CA THR A 46 8.46 6.32 -15.34
C THR A 46 9.49 7.01 -16.24
N GLY A 47 10.05 6.30 -17.23
CA GLY A 47 10.95 6.87 -18.24
C GLY A 47 10.30 7.95 -19.11
N GLN A 48 9.04 7.76 -19.50
CA GLN A 48 8.26 8.78 -20.24
C GLN A 48 7.96 10.00 -19.36
N ALA A 49 7.58 9.81 -18.11
CA ALA A 49 7.36 10.91 -17.16
C ALA A 49 8.64 11.74 -16.95
N VAL A 50 9.79 11.09 -16.77
CA VAL A 50 11.10 11.77 -16.64
C VAL A 50 11.47 12.53 -17.93
N ARG A 51 11.19 11.95 -19.10
CA ARG A 51 11.44 12.61 -20.40
C ARG A 51 10.51 13.81 -20.62
N GLN A 52 9.24 13.75 -20.22
CA GLN A 52 8.33 14.90 -20.27
C GLN A 52 8.84 16.06 -19.41
N VAL A 53 9.30 15.78 -18.20
CA VAL A 53 9.91 16.79 -17.32
C VAL A 53 11.20 17.36 -17.94
N ARG A 54 12.03 16.54 -18.59
CA ARG A 54 13.28 17.00 -19.22
C ARG A 54 13.08 17.76 -20.54
N HIS A 55 12.15 17.35 -21.39
CA HIS A 55 11.96 17.96 -22.72
C HIS A 55 11.05 19.22 -22.69
N GLY A 56 10.34 19.48 -21.58
CA GLY A 56 9.72 20.79 -21.31
C GLY A 56 10.73 21.92 -20.97
N SER A 57 12.03 21.64 -20.91
CA SER A 57 13.09 22.52 -20.41
C SER A 57 13.44 23.74 -21.30
N ASN A 58 12.75 23.99 -22.41
CA ASN A 58 12.89 25.25 -23.15
C ASN A 58 11.94 26.36 -22.65
N VAL A 59 11.11 26.08 -21.65
CA VAL A 59 10.27 27.08 -20.99
C VAL A 59 11.12 27.85 -19.98
N ARG A 60 11.09 29.20 -20.05
CA ARG A 60 11.72 30.08 -19.06
C ARG A 60 11.32 29.62 -17.66
N GLN A 61 12.30 29.25 -16.84
CA GLN A 61 12.08 28.78 -15.47
C GLN A 61 11.35 29.88 -14.68
N ASP A 62 10.07 29.63 -14.39
CA ASP A 62 9.28 30.48 -13.52
C ASP A 62 9.48 30.10 -12.04
N PHE A 63 8.95 30.92 -11.15
CA PHE A 63 9.06 30.71 -9.71
C PHE A 63 8.54 29.33 -9.28
N HIS A 64 7.44 28.88 -9.87
CA HIS A 64 6.80 27.61 -9.54
C HIS A 64 7.62 26.41 -9.99
N SER A 65 8.31 26.51 -11.12
CA SER A 65 9.22 25.49 -11.65
C SER A 65 10.45 25.31 -10.77
N LYS A 66 10.97 26.42 -10.22
CA LYS A 66 12.19 26.40 -9.39
C LYS A 66 11.94 26.11 -7.91
N TYR A 67 10.88 26.67 -7.34
CA TYR A 67 10.63 26.63 -5.89
C TYR A 67 9.30 25.99 -5.51
N GLY A 68 8.36 25.80 -6.45
CA GLY A 68 6.99 25.39 -6.15
C GLY A 68 6.92 24.09 -5.35
N ASN A 69 7.66 23.06 -5.78
CA ASN A 69 7.62 21.77 -5.08
C ASN A 69 8.26 21.84 -3.68
N GLY A 70 9.40 22.54 -3.54
CA GLY A 70 10.07 22.72 -2.27
C GLY A 70 9.24 23.54 -1.28
N LEU A 71 8.61 24.62 -1.75
CA LEU A 71 7.72 25.46 -0.96
C LEU A 71 6.45 24.72 -0.53
N MET A 72 5.87 23.91 -1.42
CA MET A 72 4.68 23.12 -1.10
C MET A 72 4.98 22.09 -0.02
N ILE A 73 6.06 21.33 -0.14
CA ILE A 73 6.46 20.32 0.85
C ILE A 73 6.84 21.00 2.17
N GLY A 74 7.68 22.03 2.12
CA GLY A 74 8.14 22.75 3.31
C GLY A 74 6.98 23.42 4.06
N GLY A 75 6.09 24.10 3.33
CA GLY A 75 4.91 24.74 3.91
C GLY A 75 3.93 23.75 4.52
N ALA A 76 3.69 22.61 3.88
CA ALA A 76 2.81 21.57 4.42
C ALA A 76 3.38 20.96 5.71
N LEU A 77 4.69 20.65 5.72
CA LEU A 77 5.35 20.11 6.91
C LEU A 77 5.35 21.12 8.06
N PHE A 78 5.73 22.37 7.78
CA PHE A 78 5.74 23.44 8.77
C PHE A 78 4.35 23.68 9.37
N SER A 79 3.34 23.88 8.51
CA SER A 79 1.97 24.14 8.97
C SER A 79 1.44 22.98 9.82
N THR A 80 1.64 21.75 9.36
CA THR A 80 1.16 20.56 10.09
C THR A 80 1.89 20.42 11.43
N ALA A 81 3.20 20.65 11.48
CA ALA A 81 3.97 20.56 12.72
C ALA A 81 3.53 21.60 13.75
N VAL A 82 3.37 22.87 13.34
CA VAL A 82 2.93 23.94 14.23
C VAL A 82 1.52 23.67 14.76
N TRP A 83 0.58 23.30 13.89
CA TRP A 83 -0.79 23.01 14.33
C TRP A 83 -0.89 21.74 15.17
N ALA A 84 -0.09 20.70 14.89
CA ALA A 84 -0.01 19.53 15.75
C ALA A 84 0.50 19.89 17.16
N TYR A 85 1.52 20.75 17.25
CA TYR A 85 1.99 21.28 18.53
C TYR A 85 0.89 22.06 19.26
N VAL A 86 0.20 22.97 18.58
CA VAL A 86 -0.90 23.74 19.16
C VAL A 86 -2.04 22.84 19.65
N VAL A 87 -2.40 21.81 18.89
CA VAL A 87 -3.52 20.94 19.27
C VAL A 87 -3.19 20.06 20.48
N THR A 88 -1.92 19.69 20.68
CA THR A 88 -1.53 18.65 21.64
C THR A 88 -0.71 19.16 22.84
N GLN A 89 0.12 20.19 22.68
CA GLN A 89 1.15 20.55 23.66
C GLN A 89 0.90 21.87 24.38
N THR A 90 -0.03 22.71 23.92
CA THR A 90 -0.30 24.01 24.55
C THR A 90 -1.31 23.94 25.71
N GLY A 91 -1.85 22.75 26.00
CA GLY A 91 -2.80 22.54 27.10
C GLY A 91 -4.23 23.02 26.82
N ILE A 92 -4.60 23.23 25.55
CA ILE A 92 -5.97 23.62 25.17
C ILE A 92 -6.96 22.51 25.56
N THR A 93 -7.99 22.88 26.33
CA THR A 93 -9.07 21.97 26.74
C THR A 93 -10.16 21.89 25.68
N TRP A 94 -10.07 20.85 24.84
CA TRP A 94 -10.98 20.67 23.70
C TRP A 94 -12.42 20.25 24.05
N ASN A 95 -12.70 19.91 25.31
CA ASN A 95 -14.04 19.50 25.79
C ASN A 95 -14.76 18.56 24.82
N LEU A 96 -14.05 17.53 24.34
CA LEU A 96 -14.61 16.54 23.44
C LEU A 96 -15.73 15.76 24.14
N SER A 97 -16.65 15.20 23.35
CA SER A 97 -17.76 14.42 23.88
C SER A 97 -17.27 13.32 24.85
N PRO A 98 -17.85 13.22 26.06
CA PRO A 98 -17.42 12.26 27.07
C PRO A 98 -17.85 10.81 26.78
N VAL A 99 -18.73 10.61 25.79
CA VAL A 99 -19.32 9.31 25.46
C VAL A 99 -18.23 8.31 25.06
N GLY A 100 -18.12 7.20 25.79
CA GLY A 100 -17.15 6.13 25.54
C GLY A 100 -15.69 6.49 25.88
N LYS A 101 -15.43 7.66 26.49
CA LYS A 101 -14.09 8.08 26.94
C LYS A 101 -13.99 8.26 28.45
N VAL A 102 -15.07 8.73 29.09
CA VAL A 102 -15.10 9.01 30.54
C VAL A 102 -16.04 8.02 31.21
N MET A 103 -15.57 7.34 32.26
CA MET A 103 -16.43 6.51 33.11
C MET A 103 -17.28 7.43 34.00
N PRO A 104 -18.62 7.34 33.95
CA PRO A 104 -19.47 8.13 34.84
C PRO A 104 -19.19 7.76 36.30
N LYS A 105 -18.83 8.76 37.11
CA LYS A 105 -18.67 8.59 38.56
C LYS A 105 -19.98 9.00 39.25
N PRO A 106 -20.50 8.23 40.23
CA PRO A 106 -21.59 8.71 41.06
C PRO A 106 -21.17 10.00 41.77
N TRP A 107 -21.99 11.03 41.65
CA TRP A 107 -21.70 12.38 42.16
C TRP A 107 -22.53 12.74 43.39
N ARG A 108 -23.51 11.91 43.75
CA ARG A 108 -24.31 12.04 44.97
C ARG A 108 -23.79 11.00 45.99
N GLU A 109 -23.48 11.45 47.20
CA GLU A 109 -23.14 10.57 48.32
C GLU A 109 -24.41 9.86 48.82
N ALA A 110 -24.28 8.64 49.36
CA ALA A 110 -25.42 7.96 49.95
C ALA A 110 -25.87 8.74 51.19
N GLU A 111 -27.13 9.14 51.23
CA GLU A 111 -27.74 9.76 52.41
C GLU A 111 -27.67 8.73 53.55
N GLU A 112 -26.80 8.97 54.54
CA GLU A 112 -26.73 8.13 55.75
C GLU A 112 -28.02 8.36 56.56
N GLU A 113 -28.81 7.28 56.72
CA GLU A 113 -30.03 7.21 57.53
C GLU A 113 -29.72 6.80 58.97
#